data_AF-W0AGG1-F1
#
_entry.id   AF-W0AGG1-F1
#
_cell.length_a   1.000
_cell.length_b   1.000
_cell.length_c   1.000
_cell.angle_alpha   90.00
_cell.angle_beta   90.00
_cell.angle_gamma   90.00
#
_symmetry.space_group_name_H-M   'P 1'
#
loop_
_entity.id
_entity.type
_entity.pdbx_description
1 polymer ?
#
loop_
_entity_poly.entity_id
_entity_poly.type
_entity_poly.pdbx_seq_one_letter_code
_entity_poly.pdbx_strand_id
1 'polypeptide(L)'
;MKGSISEFELGVLRTRMLDAARSKARRGELRLSVPFGYVWHREAGLGLDPDLRLQEVIRLIFRRFGELGSARQVLLSMKADQIHFPRPSDEGRMTGFVWLPIRYRNVISVLKNPFYAGVYVYGKSEKRTAIVDGRARRSYGHGKPVGTWEVFIKEHHEGYVSWDEYERNQKQLALNAYGRVDGVKSGRGGRALLAGIMTCRRCGRRLTVTYTGNPQSRPVYRCDKPNLMMGLPRCMTFGGPRVDAAVARELLRSVEPLAIEAAFEAERMHRERQDDQRQILDLELQQARYEANLAERRYAACDPDNRLIAAQLEKNWEIALRRVRDLEAIVSHRVV
;
A
#
# COMPACT_ATOMS: atom_id res chain seq x y z
N MET A 1 -35.37 40.49 -9.06
CA MET A 1 -34.09 41.18 -9.40
C MET A 1 -33.01 41.07 -8.32
N LYS A 2 -33.32 41.15 -7.01
CA LYS A 2 -32.30 41.00 -5.94
C LYS A 2 -31.70 39.58 -5.82
N GLY A 3 -32.50 38.52 -6.04
CA GLY A 3 -32.03 37.13 -5.96
C GLY A 3 -31.01 36.74 -7.04
N SER A 4 -31.20 37.21 -8.27
CA SER A 4 -30.30 36.93 -9.40
C SER A 4 -28.94 37.64 -9.28
N ILE A 5 -28.90 38.82 -8.66
CA ILE A 5 -27.65 39.56 -8.38
C ILE A 5 -26.85 38.84 -7.28
N SER A 6 -27.52 38.40 -6.21
CA SER A 6 -26.89 37.62 -5.14
C SER A 6 -26.30 36.29 -5.63
N GLU A 7 -27.01 35.56 -6.51
CA GLU A 7 -26.48 34.33 -7.13
C GLU A 7 -25.25 34.59 -8.02
N PHE A 8 -25.25 35.69 -8.78
CA PHE A 8 -24.11 36.09 -9.59
C PHE A 8 -22.89 36.48 -8.73
N GLU A 9 -23.08 37.26 -7.67
CA GLU A 9 -22.03 37.66 -6.73
C GLU A 9 -21.39 36.43 -6.04
N LEU A 10 -22.21 35.46 -5.61
CA LEU A 10 -21.74 34.19 -5.09
C LEU A 10 -20.91 33.41 -6.13
N GLY A 11 -21.30 33.47 -7.40
CA GLY A 11 -20.54 32.89 -8.51
C GLY A 11 -19.16 33.52 -8.70
N VAL A 12 -19.08 34.85 -8.64
CA VAL A 12 -17.82 35.61 -8.76
C VAL A 12 -16.90 35.34 -7.58
N LEU A 13 -17.41 35.39 -6.34
CA LEU A 13 -16.63 35.09 -5.14
C LEU A 13 -16.07 33.67 -5.18
N ARG A 14 -16.90 32.69 -5.54
CA ARG A 14 -16.46 31.29 -5.67
C ARG A 14 -15.36 31.13 -6.71
N THR A 15 -15.47 31.81 -7.85
CA THR A 15 -14.46 31.77 -8.92
C THR A 15 -13.13 32.35 -8.43
N ARG A 16 -13.15 33.53 -7.82
CA ARG A 16 -11.96 34.15 -7.23
C ARG A 16 -11.30 33.28 -6.16
N MET A 17 -12.09 32.65 -5.29
CA MET A 17 -11.56 31.72 -4.28
C MET A 17 -10.88 30.50 -4.92
N LEU A 18 -11.47 29.92 -5.97
CA LEU A 18 -10.87 28.79 -6.68
C LEU A 18 -9.58 29.18 -7.40
N ASP A 19 -9.53 30.35 -8.03
CA ASP A 19 -8.33 30.85 -8.70
C ASP A 19 -7.23 31.21 -7.72
N ALA A 20 -7.57 31.77 -6.56
CA ALA A 20 -6.62 31.99 -5.47
C ALA A 20 -6.06 30.65 -4.94
N ALA A 21 -6.91 29.63 -4.79
CA ALA A 21 -6.47 28.29 -4.39
C ALA A 21 -5.55 27.65 -5.44
N ARG A 22 -5.87 27.76 -6.73
CA ARG A 22 -5.03 27.30 -7.83
C ARG A 22 -3.69 28.02 -7.88
N SER A 23 -3.69 29.34 -7.70
CA SER A 23 -2.48 30.15 -7.63
C SER A 23 -1.55 29.69 -6.50
N LYS A 24 -2.08 29.47 -5.30
CA LYS A 24 -1.32 28.89 -4.18
C LYS A 24 -0.85 27.46 -4.49
N ALA A 25 -1.69 26.63 -5.10
CA ALA A 25 -1.33 25.27 -5.44
C ALA A 25 -0.16 25.21 -6.44
N ARG A 26 -0.14 26.09 -7.45
CA ARG A 26 0.96 26.19 -8.43
C ARG A 26 2.31 26.54 -7.79
N ARG A 27 2.30 27.19 -6.63
CA ARG A 27 3.50 27.47 -5.83
C ARG A 27 3.77 26.41 -4.74
N GLY A 28 2.93 25.39 -4.59
CA GLY A 28 3.04 24.39 -3.51
C GLY A 28 2.54 24.87 -2.14
N GLU A 29 2.06 26.10 -2.02
CA GLU A 29 1.70 26.73 -0.73
C GLU A 29 0.30 26.38 -0.23
N LEU A 30 -0.53 25.76 -1.07
CA LEU A 30 -1.89 25.39 -0.67
C LEU A 30 -1.82 24.19 0.29
N ARG A 31 -2.28 24.39 1.53
CA ARG A 31 -2.36 23.33 2.55
C ARG A 31 -3.41 22.28 2.18
N LEU A 32 -2.97 21.20 1.55
CA LEU A 32 -3.80 20.05 1.20
C LEU A 32 -3.94 19.07 2.37
N SER A 33 -4.96 18.23 2.33
CA SER A 33 -4.98 17.02 3.15
C SER A 33 -3.81 16.11 2.73
N VAL A 34 -3.00 15.74 3.70
CA VAL A 34 -1.79 14.94 3.51
C VAL A 34 -2.05 13.48 3.90
N PRO A 35 -1.36 12.52 3.27
CA PRO A 35 -1.47 11.11 3.64
C PRO A 35 -0.80 10.83 5.00
N PHE A 36 -1.03 9.64 5.54
CA PHE A 36 -0.35 9.15 6.74
C PHE A 36 1.18 9.27 6.62
N GLY A 37 1.84 9.70 7.69
CA GLY A 37 3.29 9.93 7.70
C GLY A 37 3.68 11.39 7.43
N TYR A 38 2.71 12.29 7.28
CA TYR A 38 2.94 13.71 7.06
C TYR A 38 2.00 14.58 7.88
N VAL A 39 2.48 15.74 8.29
CA VAL A 39 1.68 16.76 8.97
C VAL A 39 2.04 18.17 8.49
N TRP A 40 1.08 19.09 8.57
CA TRP A 40 1.35 20.52 8.40
C TRP A 40 1.66 21.13 9.77
N HIS A 41 2.93 21.44 10.02
CA HIS A 41 3.34 22.23 11.17
C HIS A 41 2.88 23.68 10.99
N ARG A 42 2.55 24.35 12.10
CA ARG A 42 2.09 25.74 12.06
C ARG A 42 3.15 26.66 11.46
N GLU A 43 4.40 26.48 11.88
CA GLU A 43 5.54 27.35 11.54
C GLU A 43 6.48 26.74 10.50
N ALA A 44 6.83 25.44 10.63
CA ALA A 44 7.79 24.78 9.76
C ALA A 44 7.23 24.31 8.40
N GLY A 45 5.92 24.44 8.16
CA GLY A 45 5.29 23.97 6.93
C GLY A 45 5.08 22.46 6.90
N LEU A 46 5.17 21.85 5.71
CA LEU A 46 4.93 20.42 5.52
C LEU A 46 6.16 19.61 5.95
N GLY A 47 5.97 18.63 6.83
CA GLY A 47 7.03 17.73 7.27
C GLY A 47 6.53 16.31 7.51
N LEU A 48 7.47 15.41 7.81
CA LEU A 48 7.15 14.06 8.26
C LEU A 48 6.39 14.10 9.60
N ASP A 49 5.46 13.17 9.77
CA ASP A 49 4.75 12.98 11.03
C ASP A 49 5.75 12.58 12.14
N PRO A 50 5.76 13.24 13.31
CA PRO A 50 6.70 12.91 14.39
C PRO A 50 6.50 11.50 14.99
N ASP A 51 5.40 10.81 14.71
CA ASP A 51 5.20 9.41 15.11
C ASP A 51 6.21 8.50 14.37
N LEU A 52 7.31 8.16 15.05
CA LEU A 52 8.37 7.29 14.55
C LEU A 52 7.87 5.90 14.16
N ARG A 53 6.87 5.35 14.86
CA ARG A 53 6.28 4.06 14.51
C ARG A 53 5.57 4.14 13.16
N LEU A 54 4.84 5.23 12.93
CA LEU A 54 4.20 5.47 11.65
C LEU A 54 5.23 5.64 10.54
N GLN A 55 6.29 6.42 10.79
CA GLN A 55 7.37 6.57 9.83
C GLN A 55 7.98 5.21 9.47
N GLU A 56 8.31 4.38 10.45
CA GLU A 56 8.96 3.09 10.17
C GLU A 56 8.05 2.08 9.49
N VAL A 57 6.77 2.05 9.82
CA VAL A 57 5.83 1.17 9.10
C VAL A 57 5.73 1.58 7.62
N ILE A 58 5.78 2.88 7.30
CA ILE A 58 5.79 3.36 5.90
C ILE A 58 7.11 3.00 5.21
N ARG A 59 8.26 3.21 5.85
CA ARG A 59 9.57 2.81 5.31
C ARG A 59 9.63 1.30 5.05
N LEU A 60 9.10 0.50 5.98
CA LEU A 60 9.04 -0.96 5.84
C LEU A 60 8.20 -1.40 4.64
N ILE A 61 7.09 -0.71 4.34
CA ILE A 61 6.27 -1.02 3.15
C ILE A 61 7.11 -0.88 1.87
N PHE A 62 7.92 0.18 1.75
CA PHE A 62 8.76 0.40 0.58
C PHE A 62 9.91 -0.61 0.51
N ARG A 63 10.64 -0.84 1.62
CA ARG A 63 11.70 -1.88 1.68
C ARG A 63 11.19 -3.26 1.28
N ARG A 64 10.10 -3.73 1.91
CA ARG A 64 9.48 -5.03 1.58
C ARG A 64 9.02 -5.09 0.13
N PHE A 65 8.57 -3.97 -0.44
CA PHE A 65 8.18 -3.95 -1.85
C PHE A 65 9.40 -4.04 -2.77
N GLY A 66 10.52 -3.40 -2.43
CA GLY A 66 11.79 -3.56 -3.12
C GLY A 66 12.29 -5.00 -3.12
N GLU A 67 12.15 -5.71 -2.00
CA GLU A 67 12.52 -7.13 -1.85
C GLU A 67 11.58 -8.09 -2.59
N LEU A 68 10.26 -7.93 -2.40
CA LEU A 68 9.26 -8.93 -2.81
C LEU A 68 8.63 -8.64 -4.18
N GLY A 69 8.74 -7.41 -4.66
CA GLY A 69 8.22 -6.96 -5.96
C GLY A 69 6.70 -7.09 -6.12
N SER A 70 5.93 -7.33 -5.06
CA SER A 70 4.48 -7.55 -5.10
C SER A 70 3.77 -7.02 -3.86
N ALA A 71 2.82 -6.10 -4.04
CA ALA A 71 2.04 -5.50 -2.94
C ALA A 71 1.27 -6.54 -2.11
N ARG A 72 0.86 -7.67 -2.73
CA ARG A 72 0.21 -8.76 -1.99
C ARG A 72 1.22 -9.51 -1.12
N GLN A 73 2.43 -9.75 -1.61
CA GLN A 73 3.48 -10.40 -0.82
C GLN A 73 3.93 -9.52 0.34
N VAL A 74 4.05 -8.20 0.12
CA VAL A 74 4.28 -7.22 1.20
C VAL A 74 3.22 -7.36 2.30
N LEU A 75 1.93 -7.37 1.94
CA LEU A 75 0.86 -7.58 2.91
C LEU A 75 1.00 -8.90 3.68
N LEU A 76 1.29 -10.00 2.98
CA LEU A 76 1.41 -11.32 3.63
C LEU A 76 2.59 -11.36 4.59
N SER A 77 3.74 -10.80 4.19
CA SER A 77 4.92 -10.70 5.05
C SER A 77 4.60 -9.87 6.30
N MET A 78 4.08 -8.66 6.12
CA MET A 78 3.77 -7.78 7.23
C MET A 78 2.66 -8.34 8.15
N LYS A 79 1.71 -9.12 7.61
CA LYS A 79 0.71 -9.82 8.41
C LYS A 79 1.31 -10.96 9.22
N ALA A 80 2.23 -11.73 8.63
CA ALA A 80 2.96 -12.76 9.36
C ALA A 80 3.78 -12.15 10.51
N ASP A 81 4.33 -10.97 10.27
CA ASP A 81 5.10 -10.21 11.27
C ASP A 81 4.21 -9.45 12.27
N GLN A 82 2.88 -9.57 12.17
CA GLN A 82 1.88 -8.92 13.02
C GLN A 82 1.95 -7.38 13.01
N ILE A 83 2.32 -6.78 11.88
CA ILE A 83 2.43 -5.33 11.74
C ILE A 83 1.05 -4.67 11.68
N HIS A 84 0.90 -3.58 12.43
CA HIS A 84 -0.30 -2.74 12.47
C HIS A 84 -0.08 -1.44 11.67
N PHE A 85 -1.17 -0.82 11.23
CA PHE A 85 -1.16 0.46 10.53
C PHE A 85 -2.29 1.35 11.07
N PRO A 86 -2.09 2.68 11.18
CA PRO A 86 -3.11 3.55 11.75
C PRO A 86 -4.37 3.65 10.86
N ARG A 87 -5.52 3.73 11.52
CA ARG A 87 -6.80 4.07 10.92
C ARG A 87 -7.40 5.25 11.68
N PRO A 88 -7.95 6.28 11.01
CA PRO A 88 -8.63 7.37 11.71
C PRO A 88 -9.73 6.83 12.62
N SER A 89 -9.76 7.29 13.88
CA SER A 89 -10.75 6.86 14.87
C SER A 89 -12.16 7.37 14.53
N ASP A 90 -12.25 8.55 13.91
CA ASP A 90 -13.49 9.15 13.41
C ASP A 90 -13.45 9.32 11.90
N GLU A 91 -14.57 9.00 11.23
CA GLU A 91 -14.77 9.28 9.81
C GLU A 91 -14.83 10.80 9.56
N GLY A 92 -13.65 11.42 9.39
CA GLY A 92 -13.53 12.81 8.94
C GLY A 92 -12.65 13.72 9.78
N ARG A 93 -12.18 13.30 10.96
CA ARG A 93 -11.20 14.06 11.76
C ARG A 93 -9.96 13.22 12.04
N MET A 94 -8.79 13.69 11.60
CA MET A 94 -7.48 13.10 11.88
C MET A 94 -6.97 13.44 13.30
N THR A 95 -7.86 13.61 14.27
CA THR A 95 -7.50 14.00 15.65
C THR A 95 -7.09 12.80 16.52
N GLY A 96 -7.30 11.58 16.03
CA GLY A 96 -6.87 10.33 16.66
C GLY A 96 -6.85 9.17 15.67
N PHE A 97 -6.01 8.17 15.94
CA PHE A 97 -5.92 6.97 15.13
C PHE A 97 -5.90 5.73 16.02
N VAL A 98 -6.51 4.65 15.54
CA VAL A 98 -6.42 3.32 16.14
C VAL A 98 -5.50 2.48 15.28
N TRP A 99 -4.56 1.78 15.90
CA TRP A 99 -3.67 0.83 15.24
C TRP A 99 -4.40 -0.49 15.03
N LEU A 100 -4.54 -0.89 13.76
CA LEU A 100 -5.23 -2.13 13.37
C LEU A 100 -4.33 -2.97 12.46
N PRO A 101 -4.55 -4.31 12.37
CA PRO A 101 -3.78 -5.17 11.49
C PRO A 101 -3.75 -4.62 10.06
N ILE A 102 -2.56 -4.59 9.46
CA ILE A 102 -2.37 -4.00 8.14
C ILE A 102 -3.24 -4.69 7.08
N ARG A 103 -3.79 -3.90 6.17
CA ARG A 103 -4.67 -4.36 5.08
C ARG A 103 -4.07 -4.02 3.72
N TYR A 104 -4.47 -4.76 2.69
CA TYR A 104 -4.01 -4.54 1.31
C TYR A 104 -4.17 -3.08 0.85
N ARG A 105 -5.31 -2.47 1.21
CA ARG A 105 -5.60 -1.07 0.85
C ARG A 105 -4.55 -0.10 1.37
N ASN A 106 -3.95 -0.37 2.53
CA ASN A 106 -2.95 0.49 3.17
C ASN A 106 -1.65 0.42 2.36
N VAL A 107 -1.19 -0.80 2.08
CA VAL A 107 0.01 -1.07 1.25
C VAL A 107 -0.11 -0.41 -0.11
N ILE A 108 -1.21 -0.69 -0.83
CA ILE A 108 -1.37 -0.16 -2.19
C ILE A 108 -1.57 1.36 -2.21
N SER A 109 -2.19 1.95 -1.18
CA SER A 109 -2.33 3.41 -1.09
C SER A 109 -1.00 4.10 -0.85
N VAL A 110 -0.11 3.50 -0.06
CA VAL A 110 1.25 4.02 0.15
C VAL A 110 2.06 3.91 -1.14
N LEU A 111 2.13 2.71 -1.72
CA LEU A 111 2.96 2.47 -2.91
C LEU A 111 2.53 3.28 -4.14
N LYS A 112 1.24 3.63 -4.29
CA LYS A 112 0.73 4.38 -5.46
C LYS A 112 0.68 5.90 -5.28
N ASN A 113 1.00 6.41 -4.09
CA ASN A 113 0.85 7.83 -3.83
C ASN A 113 2.20 8.55 -4.02
N PRO A 114 2.36 9.41 -5.05
CA PRO A 114 3.63 10.09 -5.32
C PRO A 114 4.01 11.11 -4.24
N PHE A 115 3.10 11.42 -3.31
CA PHE A 115 3.41 12.25 -2.14
C PHE A 115 4.54 11.63 -1.30
N TYR A 116 4.58 10.30 -1.15
CA TYR A 116 5.68 9.61 -0.47
C TYR A 116 7.03 9.73 -1.20
N ALA A 117 7.04 10.24 -2.43
CA ALA A 117 8.22 10.53 -3.23
C ALA A 117 8.55 12.03 -3.28
N GLY A 118 8.06 12.82 -2.31
CA GLY A 118 8.29 14.25 -2.23
C GLY A 118 7.52 15.08 -3.26
N VAL A 119 6.49 14.52 -3.90
CA VAL A 119 5.75 15.21 -4.97
C VAL A 119 4.49 15.88 -4.45
N TYR A 120 4.40 17.19 -4.64
CA TYR A 120 3.17 17.95 -4.41
C TYR A 120 2.26 17.92 -5.63
N VAL A 121 0.98 17.61 -5.39
CA VAL A 121 0.03 17.25 -6.44
C VAL A 121 -1.36 17.85 -6.19
N TYR A 122 -1.86 18.62 -7.16
CA TYR A 122 -3.18 19.25 -7.10
C TYR A 122 -3.99 18.98 -8.37
N GLY A 123 -5.32 18.97 -8.22
CA GLY A 123 -6.23 18.74 -9.36
C GLY A 123 -6.36 17.28 -9.78
N LYS A 124 -6.22 16.33 -8.83
CA LYS A 124 -6.32 14.88 -9.08
C LYS A 124 -7.70 14.39 -9.54
N SER A 125 -8.75 15.21 -9.41
CA SER A 125 -10.12 14.82 -9.74
C SER A 125 -10.85 15.92 -10.51
N GLU A 126 -11.83 15.53 -11.30
CA GLU A 126 -12.73 16.42 -12.02
C GLU A 126 -14.18 16.27 -11.59
N LYS A 127 -14.97 17.31 -11.85
CA LYS A 127 -16.42 17.29 -11.70
C LYS A 127 -17.01 16.99 -13.07
N ARG A 128 -17.92 16.03 -13.15
CA ARG A 128 -18.64 15.73 -14.39
C ARG A 128 -20.09 16.15 -14.24
N THR A 129 -20.59 16.92 -15.19
CA THR A 129 -22.00 17.32 -15.26
C THR A 129 -22.63 16.57 -16.43
N ALA A 130 -23.68 15.81 -16.17
CA ALA A 130 -24.48 15.15 -17.19
C ALA A 130 -25.93 15.56 -17.04
N ILE A 131 -26.67 15.63 -18.14
CA ILE A 131 -28.12 15.80 -18.09
C ILE A 131 -28.74 14.42 -17.89
N VAL A 132 -29.46 14.25 -16.78
CA VAL A 132 -30.22 13.03 -16.46
C VAL A 132 -31.66 13.47 -16.22
N ASP A 133 -32.61 12.89 -16.96
CA ASP A 133 -34.04 13.23 -16.90
C ASP A 133 -34.32 14.74 -17.06
N GLY A 134 -33.64 15.37 -18.03
CA GLY A 134 -33.79 16.81 -18.31
C GLY A 134 -33.18 17.76 -17.27
N ARG A 135 -32.49 17.25 -16.24
CA ARG A 135 -31.83 18.07 -15.21
C ARG A 135 -30.31 17.86 -15.19
N ALA A 136 -29.56 18.95 -15.01
CA ALA A 136 -28.12 18.89 -14.85
C ALA A 136 -27.74 18.25 -13.50
N ARG A 137 -27.15 17.05 -13.54
CA ARG A 137 -26.65 16.34 -12.36
C ARG A 137 -25.12 16.36 -12.36
N ARG A 138 -24.56 16.93 -11.29
CA ARG A 138 -23.11 16.88 -11.05
C ARG A 138 -22.74 15.62 -10.29
N SER A 139 -21.69 14.96 -10.73
CA SER A 139 -21.06 13.84 -10.06
C SER A 139 -19.61 14.19 -9.69
N TYR A 140 -19.15 13.65 -8.56
CA TYR A 140 -17.84 13.91 -7.97
C TYR A 140 -17.04 12.60 -7.87
N GLY A 141 -15.75 12.71 -7.55
CA GLY A 141 -14.89 11.54 -7.33
C GLY A 141 -14.26 10.96 -8.59
N HIS A 142 -14.36 11.66 -9.73
CA HIS A 142 -13.75 11.22 -10.99
C HIS A 142 -12.25 11.55 -10.98
N GLY A 143 -11.41 10.55 -10.68
CA GLY A 143 -9.96 10.72 -10.73
C GLY A 143 -9.46 10.97 -12.15
N LYS A 144 -8.52 11.90 -12.29
CA LYS A 144 -7.80 12.18 -13.53
C LYS A 144 -6.56 11.29 -13.65
N PRO A 145 -6.16 10.89 -14.88
CA PRO A 145 -4.86 10.29 -15.12
C PRO A 145 -3.71 11.16 -14.58
N VAL A 146 -2.62 10.53 -14.12
CA VAL A 146 -1.48 11.23 -13.48
C VAL A 146 -0.89 12.33 -14.37
N GLY A 147 -0.88 12.14 -15.70
CA GLY A 147 -0.36 13.13 -16.65
C GLY A 147 -1.30 14.31 -16.96
N THR A 148 -2.51 14.35 -16.40
CA THR A 148 -3.48 15.45 -16.61
C THR A 148 -3.83 16.20 -15.32
N TRP A 149 -3.04 15.97 -14.27
CA TRP A 149 -3.14 16.73 -13.02
C TRP A 149 -2.69 18.18 -13.24
N GLU A 150 -3.36 19.11 -12.55
CA GLU A 150 -3.15 20.55 -12.79
C GLU A 150 -1.81 21.05 -12.22
N VAL A 151 -1.35 20.45 -11.12
CA VAL A 151 -0.06 20.75 -10.52
C VAL A 151 0.66 19.46 -10.18
N PHE A 152 1.94 19.40 -10.53
CA PHE A 152 2.85 18.30 -10.26
C PHE A 152 4.25 18.86 -9.99
N ILE A 153 4.59 19.09 -8.71
CA ILE A 153 5.88 19.67 -8.30
C ILE A 153 6.68 18.56 -7.63
N LYS A 154 7.77 18.13 -8.27
CA LYS A 154 8.74 17.19 -7.68
C LYS A 154 9.62 17.92 -6.67
N GLU A 155 10.24 17.17 -5.76
CA GLU A 155 11.19 17.70 -4.76
C GLU A 155 10.60 18.83 -3.90
N HIS A 156 9.29 18.79 -3.66
CA HIS A 156 8.60 19.83 -2.89
C HIS A 156 8.83 19.68 -1.38
N HIS A 157 8.92 18.45 -0.91
CA HIS A 157 9.07 18.11 0.51
C HIS A 157 9.83 16.80 0.66
N GLU A 158 10.25 16.49 1.88
CA GLU A 158 10.93 15.25 2.19
C GLU A 158 10.05 14.02 1.84
N GLY A 159 10.57 13.16 0.95
CA GLY A 159 9.95 11.89 0.59
C GLY A 159 10.43 10.75 1.49
N TYR A 160 9.58 9.75 1.70
CA TYR A 160 10.00 8.46 2.26
C TYR A 160 10.88 7.66 1.29
N VAL A 161 10.70 7.91 -0.02
CA VAL A 161 11.48 7.32 -1.11
C VAL A 161 11.85 8.39 -2.12
N SER A 162 12.86 8.13 -2.94
CA SER A 162 13.19 9.00 -4.07
C SER A 162 12.13 8.91 -5.18
N TRP A 163 12.09 9.93 -6.05
CA TRP A 163 11.25 9.90 -7.24
C TRP A 163 11.57 8.71 -8.16
N ASP A 164 12.85 8.40 -8.37
CA ASP A 164 13.28 7.28 -9.22
C ASP A 164 12.87 5.93 -8.66
N GLU A 165 12.96 5.75 -7.35
CA GLU A 165 12.45 4.56 -6.67
C GLU A 165 10.93 4.44 -6.82
N TYR A 166 10.19 5.53 -6.64
CA TYR A 166 8.75 5.53 -6.87
C TYR A 166 8.38 5.15 -8.30
N GLU A 167 9.08 5.65 -9.31
CA GLU A 167 8.85 5.29 -10.72
C GLU A 167 9.14 3.82 -11.00
N ARG A 168 10.25 3.28 -10.46
CA ARG A 168 10.53 1.83 -10.52
C ARG A 168 9.41 1.03 -9.88
N ASN A 169 8.90 1.48 -8.73
CA ASN A 169 7.80 0.83 -8.04
C ASN A 169 6.50 0.87 -8.86
N GLN A 170 6.17 1.98 -9.52
CA GLN A 170 5.01 2.06 -10.40
C GLN A 170 5.12 1.12 -11.61
N LYS A 171 6.32 1.00 -12.21
CA LYS A 171 6.58 0.05 -13.31
C LYS A 171 6.35 -1.39 -12.84
N GLN A 172 6.89 -1.76 -11.68
CA GLN A 172 6.70 -3.09 -11.11
C GLN A 172 5.23 -3.38 -10.79
N LEU A 173 4.50 -2.41 -10.20
CA LEU A 173 3.06 -2.54 -9.96
C LEU A 173 2.26 -2.70 -11.26
N ALA A 174 2.65 -2.01 -12.34
CA ALA A 174 2.01 -2.14 -13.64
C ALA A 174 2.28 -3.50 -14.28
N LEU A 175 3.49 -4.06 -14.13
CA LEU A 175 3.82 -5.42 -14.58
C LEU A 175 2.99 -6.48 -13.82
N ASN A 176 2.75 -6.26 -12.53
CA ASN A 176 1.91 -7.13 -11.71
C ASN A 176 0.40 -7.01 -12.01
N ALA A 177 -0.02 -5.96 -12.72
CA ALA A 177 -1.43 -5.70 -12.98
C ALA A 177 -1.98 -6.73 -13.99
N TYR A 178 -2.70 -7.71 -13.46
CA TYR A 178 -3.35 -8.76 -14.24
C TYR A 178 -4.38 -8.19 -15.22
N GLY A 179 -4.47 -8.78 -16.42
CA GLY A 179 -5.56 -8.54 -17.37
C GLY A 179 -5.19 -7.73 -18.62
N ARG A 180 -3.93 -7.31 -18.79
CA ARG A 180 -3.48 -6.76 -20.08
C ARG A 180 -3.29 -7.89 -21.09
N VAL A 181 -3.88 -7.71 -22.28
CA VAL A 181 -3.55 -8.52 -23.46
C VAL A 181 -2.04 -8.39 -23.67
N ASP A 182 -1.34 -9.52 -23.77
CA ASP A 182 0.11 -9.64 -23.90
C ASP A 182 0.99 -9.18 -22.71
N GLY A 183 0.38 -8.88 -21.55
CA GLY A 183 1.14 -8.62 -20.31
C GLY A 183 1.78 -9.86 -19.71
N VAL A 184 2.88 -9.68 -18.96
CA VAL A 184 3.50 -10.75 -18.15
C VAL A 184 2.45 -11.28 -17.17
N LYS A 185 2.17 -12.59 -17.22
CA LYS A 185 1.21 -13.21 -16.29
C LYS A 185 1.88 -13.37 -14.93
N SER A 186 1.39 -12.66 -13.92
CA SER A 186 1.79 -12.89 -12.53
C SER A 186 1.44 -14.32 -12.09
N GLY A 187 2.36 -15.01 -11.40
CA GLY A 187 2.15 -16.36 -10.88
C GLY A 187 0.92 -16.44 -9.97
N ARG A 188 0.02 -17.40 -10.23
CA ARG A 188 -1.26 -17.56 -9.50
C ARG A 188 -1.23 -18.63 -8.40
N GLY A 189 -0.05 -19.01 -7.93
CA GLY A 189 0.10 -20.10 -6.96
C GLY A 189 -0.23 -21.49 -7.52
N GLY A 190 -0.31 -21.64 -8.84
CA GLY A 190 -0.46 -22.94 -9.49
C GLY A 190 0.87 -23.69 -9.58
N ARG A 191 0.82 -25.03 -9.59
CA ARG A 191 2.02 -25.90 -9.62
C ARG A 191 2.77 -25.95 -10.96
N ALA A 192 2.44 -25.08 -11.92
CA ALA A 192 3.05 -25.08 -13.25
C ALA A 192 4.21 -24.10 -13.29
N LEU A 193 5.45 -24.60 -13.33
CA LEU A 193 6.65 -23.76 -13.33
C LEU A 193 6.76 -22.90 -14.59
N LEU A 194 6.41 -23.48 -15.74
CA LEU A 194 6.65 -22.90 -17.07
C LEU A 194 5.39 -22.23 -17.66
N ALA A 195 4.43 -21.88 -16.80
CA ALA A 195 3.19 -21.24 -17.20
C ALA A 195 3.45 -19.92 -17.94
N GLY A 196 3.08 -19.86 -19.22
CA GLY A 196 3.26 -18.67 -20.05
C GLY A 196 4.67 -18.48 -20.64
N ILE A 197 5.61 -19.40 -20.36
CA ILE A 197 6.97 -19.36 -20.88
C ILE A 197 7.10 -20.21 -22.16
N MET A 198 6.51 -21.41 -22.16
CA MET A 198 6.68 -22.36 -23.28
C MET A 198 5.93 -21.94 -24.55
N THR A 199 6.56 -22.15 -25.71
CA THR A 199 5.96 -22.00 -27.04
C THR A 199 5.93 -23.33 -27.79
N CYS A 200 4.88 -23.55 -28.58
CA CYS A 200 4.73 -24.72 -29.43
C CYS A 200 5.68 -24.66 -30.64
N ARG A 201 6.60 -25.61 -30.77
CA ARG A 201 7.49 -25.68 -31.96
C ARG A 201 6.74 -25.83 -33.29
N ARG A 202 5.55 -26.46 -33.28
CA ARG A 202 4.77 -26.70 -34.51
C ARG A 202 4.07 -25.46 -35.06
N CYS A 203 3.66 -24.53 -34.20
CA CYS A 203 2.84 -23.39 -34.62
C CYS A 203 3.27 -22.03 -34.04
N GLY A 204 4.37 -21.99 -33.29
CA GLY A 204 4.94 -20.77 -32.66
C GLY A 204 4.15 -20.20 -31.49
N ARG A 205 2.93 -20.69 -31.22
CA ARG A 205 2.03 -20.10 -30.20
C ARG A 205 2.41 -20.56 -28.79
N ARG A 206 2.24 -19.68 -27.79
CA ARG A 206 2.43 -20.01 -26.37
C ARG A 206 1.49 -21.14 -25.91
N LEU A 207 2.02 -22.03 -25.08
CA LEU A 207 1.25 -23.09 -24.45
C LEU A 207 0.39 -22.52 -23.30
N THR A 208 -0.80 -23.08 -23.14
CA THR A 208 -1.70 -22.82 -22.02
C THR A 208 -1.52 -23.91 -20.97
N VAL A 209 -1.81 -23.57 -19.71
CA VAL A 209 -1.82 -24.52 -18.60
C VAL A 209 -3.25 -24.82 -18.22
N THR A 210 -3.57 -26.11 -18.09
CA THR A 210 -4.78 -26.58 -17.43
C THR A 210 -4.44 -27.52 -16.29
N TYR A 211 -5.33 -27.62 -15.32
CA TYR A 211 -5.19 -28.51 -14.18
C TYR A 211 -6.19 -29.65 -14.34
N THR A 212 -5.70 -30.89 -14.35
CA THR A 212 -6.54 -32.09 -14.49
C THR A 212 -6.52 -32.91 -13.20
N GLY A 213 -7.69 -33.42 -12.77
CA GLY A 213 -7.86 -34.28 -11.59
C GLY A 213 -8.27 -33.55 -10.29
N ASN A 214 -8.67 -34.32 -9.27
CA ASN A 214 -9.05 -33.87 -7.91
C ASN A 214 -8.29 -34.76 -6.89
N PRO A 215 -7.78 -34.30 -5.71
CA PRO A 215 -7.57 -32.95 -5.18
C PRO A 215 -6.15 -32.37 -5.37
N GLN A 216 -5.16 -33.14 -5.85
CA GLN A 216 -3.84 -32.62 -6.24
C GLN A 216 -3.75 -32.45 -7.76
N SER A 217 -4.53 -31.53 -8.33
CA SER A 217 -4.60 -31.32 -9.77
C SER A 217 -3.21 -31.05 -10.35
N ARG A 218 -2.77 -31.91 -11.28
CA ARG A 218 -1.46 -31.79 -11.92
C ARG A 218 -1.53 -30.83 -13.10
N PRO A 219 -0.51 -30.00 -13.32
CA PRO A 219 -0.48 -29.11 -14.48
C PRO A 219 -0.32 -29.92 -15.77
N VAL A 220 -1.03 -29.50 -16.81
CA VAL A 220 -0.96 -30.02 -18.17
C VAL A 220 -0.76 -28.85 -19.11
N TYR A 221 0.30 -28.91 -19.92
CA TYR A 221 0.60 -27.93 -20.95
C TYR A 221 -0.09 -28.32 -22.26
N ARG A 222 -0.77 -27.37 -22.90
CA ARG A 222 -1.55 -27.61 -24.12
C ARG A 222 -1.33 -26.51 -25.14
N CYS A 223 -1.27 -26.88 -26.41
CA CYS A 223 -1.35 -25.93 -27.51
C CYS A 223 -2.82 -25.70 -27.90
N ASP A 224 -3.56 -24.93 -27.08
CA ASP A 224 -5.02 -24.78 -27.24
C ASP A 224 -5.44 -23.81 -28.36
N LYS A 225 -4.61 -22.84 -28.75
CA LYS A 225 -5.01 -21.77 -29.68
C LYS A 225 -5.56 -22.26 -31.04
N PRO A 226 -4.93 -23.21 -31.76
CA PRO A 226 -5.49 -23.74 -33.02
C PRO A 226 -6.87 -24.39 -32.83
N ASN A 227 -7.05 -25.09 -31.72
CA ASN A 227 -8.31 -25.74 -31.39
C ASN A 227 -9.42 -24.74 -31.05
N LEU A 228 -9.12 -23.76 -30.19
CA LEU A 228 -10.09 -22.76 -29.75
C LEU A 228 -10.49 -21.77 -30.85
N MET A 229 -9.55 -21.40 -31.73
CA MET A 229 -9.79 -20.36 -32.74
C MET A 229 -10.30 -20.91 -34.07
N MET A 230 -9.93 -22.14 -34.44
CA MET A 230 -10.14 -22.70 -35.78
C MET A 230 -10.77 -24.10 -35.76
N GLY A 231 -11.09 -24.66 -34.60
CA GLY A 231 -11.65 -26.02 -34.49
C GLY A 231 -10.66 -27.15 -34.83
N LEU A 232 -9.38 -26.83 -35.05
CA LEU A 232 -8.37 -27.81 -35.45
C LEU A 232 -7.93 -28.71 -34.29
N PRO A 233 -7.34 -29.89 -34.56
CA PRO A 233 -6.68 -30.68 -33.52
C PRO A 233 -5.58 -29.87 -32.80
N ARG A 234 -5.39 -30.13 -31.50
CA ARG A 234 -4.30 -29.53 -30.74
C ARG A 234 -2.97 -30.00 -31.30
N CYS A 235 -2.00 -29.09 -31.43
CA CYS A 235 -0.65 -29.47 -31.89
C CYS A 235 0.04 -30.45 -30.92
N MET A 236 -0.14 -30.27 -29.62
CA MET A 236 0.43 -31.10 -28.56
C MET A 236 -0.27 -30.86 -27.22
N THR A 237 -0.22 -31.87 -26.36
CA THR A 237 -0.69 -31.88 -24.96
C THR A 237 0.23 -32.79 -24.15
N PHE A 238 0.74 -32.33 -23.01
CA PHE A 238 1.60 -33.16 -22.14
C PHE A 238 1.53 -32.74 -20.67
N GLY A 239 1.82 -33.68 -19.77
CA GLY A 239 1.86 -33.42 -18.33
C GLY A 239 3.07 -32.58 -17.92
N GLY A 240 2.85 -31.60 -17.05
CA GLY A 240 3.87 -30.66 -16.60
C GLY A 240 4.99 -31.23 -15.71
N PRO A 241 4.75 -32.16 -14.76
CA PRO A 241 5.74 -32.50 -13.73
C PRO A 241 7.12 -32.90 -14.24
N ARG A 242 7.21 -33.69 -15.32
CA ARG A 242 8.51 -34.14 -15.86
C ARG A 242 9.30 -33.00 -16.49
N VAL A 243 8.61 -32.12 -17.24
CA VAL A 243 9.24 -30.99 -17.93
C VAL A 243 9.61 -29.90 -16.92
N ASP A 244 8.71 -29.59 -16.00
CA ASP A 244 8.97 -28.64 -14.92
C ASP A 244 10.17 -29.07 -14.08
N ALA A 245 10.26 -30.34 -13.69
CA ALA A 245 11.40 -30.87 -12.93
C ALA A 245 12.71 -30.86 -13.74
N ALA A 246 12.66 -31.12 -15.04
CA ALA A 246 13.84 -31.06 -15.90
C ALA A 246 14.39 -29.64 -16.01
N VAL A 247 13.52 -28.65 -16.27
CA VAL A 247 13.93 -27.24 -16.34
C VAL A 247 14.36 -26.73 -14.97
N ALA A 248 13.68 -27.12 -13.89
CA ALA A 248 14.09 -26.74 -12.53
C ALA A 248 15.51 -27.23 -12.20
N ARG A 249 15.86 -28.47 -12.55
CA ARG A 249 17.23 -28.99 -12.35
C ARG A 249 18.27 -28.19 -13.12
N GLU A 250 17.98 -27.86 -14.37
CA GLU A 250 18.92 -27.09 -15.19
C GLU A 250 19.09 -25.66 -14.67
N LEU A 251 17.99 -25.04 -14.25
CA LEU A 251 18.01 -23.74 -13.61
C LEU A 251 18.84 -23.77 -12.33
N LEU A 252 18.65 -24.77 -11.46
CA LEU A 252 19.43 -24.93 -10.24
C LEU A 252 20.92 -25.12 -10.52
N ARG A 253 21.29 -25.95 -11.51
CA ARG A 253 22.71 -26.10 -11.94
C ARG A 253 23.31 -24.80 -12.46
N SER A 254 22.52 -24.02 -13.21
CA SER A 254 22.98 -22.74 -13.76
C SER A 254 23.24 -21.70 -12.68
N VAL A 255 22.50 -21.74 -11.57
CA VAL A 255 22.65 -20.79 -10.45
C VAL A 255 23.50 -21.35 -9.29
N GLU A 256 23.90 -22.62 -9.34
CA GLU A 256 24.72 -23.29 -8.32
C GLU A 256 26.00 -22.53 -7.95
N PRO A 257 26.74 -21.90 -8.90
CA PRO A 257 27.92 -21.10 -8.55
C PRO A 257 27.62 -19.92 -7.61
N LEU A 258 26.38 -19.43 -7.61
CA LEU A 258 25.93 -18.33 -6.77
C LEU A 258 25.28 -18.81 -5.47
N ALA A 259 25.24 -20.12 -5.20
CA ALA A 259 24.50 -20.67 -4.07
C ALA A 259 25.01 -20.21 -2.70
N ILE A 260 26.33 -20.07 -2.56
CA ILE A 260 26.96 -19.59 -1.30
C ILE A 260 26.61 -18.12 -1.07
N GLU A 261 26.80 -17.27 -2.08
CA GLU A 261 26.44 -15.85 -2.02
C GLU A 261 24.95 -15.66 -1.73
N ALA A 262 24.09 -16.44 -2.41
CA ALA A 262 22.66 -16.43 -2.18
C ALA A 262 22.27 -16.90 -0.77
N ALA A 263 23.02 -17.83 -0.17
CA ALA A 263 22.79 -18.27 1.21
C ALA A 263 23.13 -17.16 2.21
N PHE A 264 24.27 -16.47 2.05
CA PHE A 264 24.63 -15.31 2.87
C PHE A 264 23.62 -14.17 2.71
N GLU A 265 23.17 -13.93 1.48
CA GLU A 265 22.13 -12.94 1.20
C GLU A 265 20.82 -13.29 1.89
N ALA A 266 20.39 -14.55 1.81
CA ALA A 266 19.17 -15.03 2.46
C ALA A 266 19.26 -14.89 3.99
N GLU A 267 20.42 -15.19 4.57
CA GLU A 267 20.68 -14.98 6.00
C GLU A 267 20.61 -13.49 6.36
N ARG A 268 21.24 -12.61 5.57
CA ARG A 268 21.18 -11.16 5.78
C ARG A 268 19.74 -10.65 5.73
N MET A 269 18.98 -11.01 4.69
CA MET A 269 17.57 -10.65 4.55
C MET A 269 16.73 -11.17 5.72
N HIS A 270 17.05 -12.36 6.25
CA HIS A 270 16.37 -12.91 7.41
C HIS A 270 16.63 -12.08 8.68
N ARG A 271 17.90 -11.72 8.94
CA ARG A 271 18.29 -10.88 10.07
C ARG A 271 17.67 -9.48 9.97
N GLU A 272 17.76 -8.84 8.80
CA GLU A 272 17.13 -7.53 8.55
C GLU A 272 15.61 -7.57 8.82
N ARG A 273 14.95 -8.67 8.45
CA ARG A 273 13.53 -8.85 8.76
C ARG A 273 13.25 -8.98 10.26
N GLN A 274 14.09 -9.67 11.01
CA GLN A 274 13.97 -9.76 12.46
C GLN A 274 14.20 -8.40 13.11
N ASP A 275 15.21 -7.65 12.65
CA ASP A 275 15.54 -6.32 13.16
C ASP A 275 14.40 -5.32 12.89
N ASP A 276 13.81 -5.33 11.70
CA ASP A 276 12.64 -4.52 11.36
C ASP A 276 11.45 -4.79 12.28
N GLN A 277 11.18 -6.07 12.50
CA GLN A 277 10.08 -6.50 13.34
C GLN A 277 10.31 -6.05 14.80
N ARG A 278 11.54 -6.20 15.28
CA ARG A 278 11.94 -5.76 16.62
C ARG A 278 11.82 -4.25 16.76
N GLN A 279 12.34 -3.49 15.80
CA GLN A 279 12.28 -2.02 15.82
C GLN A 279 10.83 -1.51 15.88
N ILE A 280 9.92 -2.07 15.08
CA ILE A 280 8.51 -1.67 15.10
C ILE A 280 7.85 -2.04 16.43
N LEU A 281 8.17 -3.21 16.99
CA LEU A 281 7.65 -3.65 18.28
C LEU A 281 8.15 -2.77 19.43
N ASP A 282 9.42 -2.37 19.40
CA ASP A 282 10.01 -1.46 20.38
C ASP A 282 9.35 -0.08 20.33
N LEU A 283 9.12 0.46 19.13
CA LEU A 283 8.39 1.72 18.93
C LEU A 283 6.92 1.61 19.40
N GLU A 284 6.27 0.48 19.19
CA GLU A 284 4.92 0.22 19.70
C GLU A 284 4.89 0.17 21.24
N LEU A 285 5.88 -0.46 21.87
CA LEU A 285 6.00 -0.49 23.33
C LEU A 285 6.28 0.91 23.89
N GLN A 286 7.16 1.70 23.27
CA GLN A 286 7.43 3.08 23.66
C GLN A 286 6.16 3.94 23.58
N GLN A 287 5.39 3.83 22.50
CA GLN A 287 4.12 4.52 22.34
C GLN A 287 3.11 4.10 23.43
N ALA A 288 2.98 2.81 23.72
CA ALA A 288 2.08 2.31 24.75
C ALA A 288 2.46 2.80 26.16
N ARG A 289 3.76 2.84 26.48
CA ARG A 289 4.26 3.38 27.76
C ARG A 289 3.96 4.88 27.89
N TYR A 290 4.15 5.64 26.81
CA TYR A 290 3.80 7.06 26.79
C TYR A 290 2.29 7.28 27.00
N GLU A 291 1.44 6.52 26.31
CA GLU A 291 -0.02 6.57 26.47
C GLU A 291 -0.45 6.25 27.91
N ALA A 292 0.15 5.24 28.53
CA ALA A 292 -0.13 4.86 29.92
C ALA A 292 0.26 5.97 30.91
N ASN A 293 1.45 6.56 30.75
CA ASN A 293 1.90 7.70 31.57
C ASN A 293 1.01 8.94 31.39
N LEU A 294 0.53 9.19 30.17
CA LEU A 294 -0.40 10.29 29.90
C LEU A 294 -1.77 10.04 30.54
N ALA A 295 -2.27 8.80 30.48
CA ALA A 295 -3.53 8.40 31.11
C ALA A 295 -3.46 8.53 32.64
N GLU A 296 -2.36 8.11 33.25
CA GLU A 296 -2.07 8.28 34.68
C GLU A 296 -2.14 9.76 35.07
N ARG A 297 -1.41 10.64 34.39
CA ARG A 297 -1.40 12.08 34.67
C ARG A 297 -2.79 12.71 34.55
N ARG A 298 -3.58 12.27 33.57
CA ARG A 298 -4.97 12.73 33.39
C ARG A 298 -5.86 12.29 34.55
N TYR A 299 -5.73 11.04 34.99
CA TYR A 299 -6.45 10.52 36.15
C TYR A 299 -6.06 11.26 37.43
N ALA A 300 -4.76 11.42 37.70
CA ALA A 300 -4.24 12.10 38.88
C ALA A 300 -4.63 13.59 38.95
N ALA A 301 -4.85 14.25 37.81
CA ALA A 301 -5.30 15.64 37.74
C ALA A 301 -6.83 15.82 37.82
N CYS A 302 -7.61 14.74 37.84
CA CYS A 302 -9.07 14.81 37.90
C CYS A 302 -9.53 15.22 39.29
N ASP A 303 -10.46 16.19 39.36
CA ASP A 303 -11.13 16.54 40.61
C ASP A 303 -11.95 15.34 41.13
N PRO A 304 -11.76 14.90 42.40
CA PRO A 304 -12.51 13.80 43.01
C PRO A 304 -14.03 13.96 42.99
N ASP A 305 -14.54 15.20 42.95
CA ASP A 305 -15.99 15.46 42.90
C ASP A 305 -16.60 15.06 41.54
N ASN A 306 -15.77 14.97 40.49
CA ASN A 306 -16.18 14.48 39.17
C ASN A 306 -16.13 12.95 39.06
N ARG A 307 -16.82 12.24 39.97
CA ARG A 307 -16.74 10.78 40.14
C ARG A 307 -16.88 9.95 38.86
N LEU A 308 -17.80 10.34 37.96
CA LEU A 308 -18.00 9.64 36.68
C LEU A 308 -16.81 9.81 35.72
N ILE A 309 -16.20 11.00 35.70
CA ILE A 309 -15.02 11.28 34.87
C ILE A 309 -13.80 10.56 35.44
N ALA A 310 -13.63 10.58 36.76
CA ALA A 310 -12.57 9.85 37.45
C ALA A 310 -12.62 8.34 37.14
N ALA A 311 -13.80 7.70 37.27
CA ALA A 311 -13.98 6.29 36.94
C ALA A 311 -13.67 5.96 35.46
N GLN A 312 -14.03 6.85 34.53
CA GLN A 312 -13.72 6.67 33.11
C GLN A 312 -12.21 6.83 32.83
N LEU A 313 -11.54 7.78 33.48
CA LEU A 313 -10.10 7.99 33.34
C LEU A 313 -9.30 6.83 33.96
N GLU A 314 -9.74 6.31 35.10
CA GLU A 314 -9.18 5.10 35.73
C GLU A 314 -9.25 3.91 34.78
N LYS A 315 -10.45 3.63 34.23
CA LYS A 315 -10.63 2.55 33.25
C LYS A 315 -9.73 2.71 32.02
N ASN A 316 -9.57 3.94 31.52
CA ASN A 316 -8.69 4.22 30.39
C ASN A 316 -7.22 3.96 30.75
N TRP A 317 -6.79 4.30 31.97
CA TRP A 317 -5.45 4.03 32.47
C TRP A 317 -5.21 2.53 32.65
N GLU A 318 -6.15 1.78 33.22
CA GLU A 318 -6.06 0.31 33.35
C GLU A 318 -5.91 -0.39 31.99
N ILE A 319 -6.66 0.07 30.98
CA ILE A 319 -6.55 -0.45 29.60
C ILE A 319 -5.15 -0.18 29.03
N ALA A 320 -4.63 1.03 29.22
CA ALA A 320 -3.29 1.39 28.75
C ALA A 320 -2.19 0.56 29.46
N LEU A 321 -2.29 0.36 30.77
CA LEU A 321 -1.37 -0.49 31.53
C LEU A 321 -1.43 -1.96 31.11
N ARG A 322 -2.61 -2.48 30.80
CA ARG A 322 -2.76 -3.84 30.27
C ARG A 322 -2.04 -3.98 28.92
N ARG A 323 -2.23 -3.00 28.02
CA ARG A 323 -1.54 -2.98 26.72
C ARG A 323 -0.01 -2.95 26.86
N VAL A 324 0.53 -2.20 27.81
CA VAL A 324 1.98 -2.20 28.09
C VAL A 324 2.45 -3.60 28.50
N ARG A 325 1.76 -4.24 29.47
CA ARG A 325 2.11 -5.59 29.93
C ARG A 325 2.05 -6.64 28.81
N ASP A 326 1.02 -6.58 27.97
CA ASP A 326 0.88 -7.51 26.85
C ASP A 326 2.05 -7.37 25.85
N LEU A 327 2.47 -6.12 25.56
CA LEU A 327 3.60 -5.86 24.67
C LEU A 327 4.95 -6.24 25.30
N GLU A 328 5.15 -6.00 26.59
CA GLU A 328 6.37 -6.42 27.32
C GLU A 328 6.53 -7.94 27.33
N ALA A 329 5.42 -8.69 27.48
CA ALA A 329 5.44 -10.13 27.35
C ALA A 329 5.86 -10.59 25.95
N ILE A 330 5.33 -9.95 24.89
CA ILE A 330 5.69 -10.26 23.50
C ILE A 330 7.17 -9.98 23.22
N VAL A 331 7.69 -8.84 23.70
CA VAL A 331 9.12 -8.49 23.56
C VAL A 331 9.98 -9.50 24.30
N SER A 332 9.65 -9.84 25.54
CA SER A 332 10.42 -10.76 26.38
C SER A 332 10.48 -12.19 25.80
N HIS A 333 9.38 -12.67 25.22
CA HIS A 333 9.33 -13.99 24.59
C HIS A 333 10.08 -14.10 23.25
N ARG A 334 10.48 -12.98 22.64
CA ARG A 334 11.19 -12.97 21.34
C ARG A 334 12.69 -12.69 21.46
N VAL A 335 13.15 -12.34 22.66
CA VAL A 335 14.58 -12.13 22.96
C VAL A 335 15.27 -13.44 23.39
N VAL A 336 14.49 -14.49 23.67
CA VAL A 336 14.93 -15.89 23.88
C VAL A 336 14.73 -16.66 22.57
#